data_AF-A0A3P6BQJ1-F1
#
_entry.id   AF-A0A3P6BQJ1-F1
#
_cell.length_a   1.000
_cell.length_b   1.000
_cell.length_c   1.000
_cell.angle_alpha   90.00
_cell.angle_beta   90.00
_cell.angle_gamma   90.00
#
_symmetry.space_group_name_H-M   'P 1'
#
loop_
_entity.id
_entity.type
_entity.pdbx_description
1 polymer ?
#
loop_
_entity_poly.entity_id
_entity_poly.type
_entity_poly.pdbx_seq_one_letter_code
_entity_poly.pdbx_strand_id
1 'polypeptide(L)'
;EEEEQLFSRGKEDSCVSEASRRVVHEEEERFILQKSPLHKMLAEIMVKVELKQISNDVERCLSLCVEERMRGLLTHIIRLSKQVSLTSFYYLLGNNLF
;
A
#
# COMPACT_ATOMS: atom_id res chain seq x y z
N GLU A 1 43.22 20.46 27.00
CA GLU A 1 43.63 19.66 25.83
C GLU A 1 42.76 18.41 25.79
N GLU A 2 42.07 18.23 24.65
CA GLU A 2 41.60 16.96 24.05
C GLU A 2 40.44 16.08 24.63
N GLU A 3 39.34 16.63 25.17
CA GLU A 3 38.11 15.80 25.37
C GLU A 3 36.76 16.38 24.89
N GLU A 4 36.70 17.59 24.32
CA GLU A 4 35.42 18.21 23.93
C GLU A 4 35.01 18.05 22.44
N GLN A 5 35.81 17.37 21.60
CA GLN A 5 35.54 17.25 20.15
C GLN A 5 34.79 15.98 19.71
N LEU A 6 34.20 15.21 20.64
CA LEU A 6 33.34 14.08 20.27
C LEU A 6 31.84 14.44 20.17
N PHE A 7 31.45 15.66 20.57
CA PHE A 7 30.05 16.11 20.53
C PHE A 7 29.64 16.87 19.26
N SER A 8 30.52 17.02 18.26
CA SER A 8 30.21 17.74 17.03
C SER A 8 29.97 16.85 15.80
N ARG A 9 29.81 15.53 15.96
CA ARG A 9 29.43 14.62 14.86
C ARG A 9 28.10 13.91 15.13
N GLY A 10 27.05 14.69 15.32
CA GLY A 10 25.70 14.18 15.55
C GLY A 10 24.58 15.10 15.06
N LYS A 11 24.85 15.97 14.09
CA LYS A 11 23.89 16.97 13.61
C LYS A 11 23.64 16.97 12.10
N GLU A 12 24.09 15.95 11.37
CA GLU A 12 23.94 15.93 9.90
C GLU A 12 23.20 14.70 9.31
N ASP A 13 22.78 13.72 10.12
CA ASP A 13 22.07 12.53 9.60
C ASP A 13 20.59 12.41 10.05
N SER A 14 19.99 13.48 10.58
CA SER A 14 18.58 13.49 10.99
C SER A 14 17.79 14.64 10.36
N CYS A 15 18.09 14.98 9.11
CA CYS A 15 17.29 15.93 8.32
C CYS A 15 16.08 15.25 7.64
N VAL A 16 15.36 14.39 8.36
CA VAL A 16 13.98 14.07 7.94
C VAL A 16 13.15 15.30 8.29
N SER A 17 12.87 16.13 7.28
CA SER A 17 12.04 17.32 7.41
C SER A 17 10.73 16.97 8.12
N GLU A 18 10.26 17.84 9.03
CA GLU A 18 8.98 17.68 9.72
C GLU A 18 7.82 17.49 8.71
N ALA A 19 7.94 18.11 7.54
CA ALA A 19 7.03 17.90 6.41
C ALA A 19 7.06 16.45 5.90
N SER A 20 8.23 15.83 5.77
CA SER A 20 8.36 14.42 5.38
C SER A 20 7.76 13.48 6.43
N ARG A 21 7.93 13.78 7.73
CA ARG A 21 7.29 12.99 8.81
C ARG A 21 5.76 13.07 8.76
N ARG A 22 5.20 14.25 8.48
CA ARG A 22 3.75 14.46 8.36
C ARG A 22 3.16 13.75 7.15
N VAL A 23 3.82 13.79 6.00
CA VAL A 23 3.38 13.09 4.78
C VAL A 23 3.34 11.58 4.99
N VAL A 24 4.39 11.01 5.60
CA VAL A 24 4.41 9.56 5.92
C VAL A 24 3.26 9.19 6.86
N HIS A 25 2.99 9.99 7.90
CA HIS A 25 1.88 9.73 8.82
C HIS A 25 0.50 9.87 8.15
N GLU A 26 0.32 10.84 7.25
CA GLU A 26 -0.94 10.99 6.51
C GLU A 26 -1.16 9.89 5.49
N GLU A 27 -0.10 9.41 4.84
CA GLU A 27 -0.16 8.26 3.92
C GLU A 27 -0.46 6.97 4.68
N GLU A 28 0.08 6.82 5.89
CA GLU A 28 -0.23 5.73 6.80
C GLU A 28 -1.68 5.72 7.30
N GLU A 29 -2.38 6.86 7.35
CA GLU A 29 -3.79 6.91 7.77
C GLU A 29 -4.78 6.80 6.59
N ARG A 30 -4.32 6.90 5.34
CA ARG A 30 -5.15 6.78 4.13
C ARG A 30 -5.20 5.34 3.62
N PHE A 31 -5.81 4.46 4.40
CA PHE A 31 -6.03 3.09 3.95
C PHE A 31 -7.11 2.99 2.86
N ILE A 32 -6.91 2.06 1.92
CA ILE A 32 -7.95 1.67 0.96
C ILE A 32 -9.17 1.04 1.67
N LEU A 33 -8.92 0.37 2.79
CA LEU A 33 -9.96 -0.17 3.66
C LEU A 33 -10.42 0.90 4.64
N GLN A 34 -11.73 0.97 4.87
CA GLN A 34 -12.26 1.87 5.90
C GLN A 34 -11.89 1.36 7.29
N LYS A 35 -11.28 2.24 8.10
CA LYS A 35 -10.78 1.96 9.46
C LYS A 35 -11.84 1.32 10.37
N SER A 36 -13.02 1.93 10.47
CA SER A 36 -14.10 1.44 11.36
C SER A 36 -14.62 0.04 11.00
N PRO A 37 -15.00 -0.25 9.74
CA PRO A 37 -15.36 -1.61 9.33
C PRO A 37 -14.26 -2.64 9.52
N LEU A 38 -13.00 -2.30 9.18
CA LEU A 38 -11.86 -3.20 9.34
C LEU A 38 -11.63 -3.52 10.81
N HIS A 39 -11.64 -2.51 11.67
CA HIS A 39 -11.50 -2.67 13.11
C HIS A 39 -12.62 -3.54 13.71
N LYS A 40 -13.87 -3.33 13.29
CA LYS A 40 -15.00 -4.18 13.72
C LYS A 40 -14.79 -5.64 13.31
N MET A 41 -14.36 -5.90 12.08
CA MET A 41 -14.06 -7.26 11.61
C MET A 41 -12.96 -7.91 12.44
N LEU A 42 -11.90 -7.18 12.76
CA LEU A 42 -10.80 -7.66 13.60
C LEU A 42 -11.27 -7.97 15.02
N ALA A 43 -12.10 -7.12 15.62
CA ALA A 43 -12.68 -7.36 16.94
C ALA A 43 -13.53 -8.64 16.96
N GLU A 44 -14.37 -8.87 15.94
CA GLU A 44 -15.15 -10.10 15.81
C GLU A 44 -14.28 -11.35 15.68
N ILE A 45 -13.19 -11.27 14.92
CA ILE A 45 -12.22 -12.36 14.80
C ILE A 45 -11.54 -12.62 16.14
N MET A 46 -11.06 -11.57 16.81
CA MET A 46 -10.39 -11.66 18.10
C MET A 46 -11.24 -12.38 19.15
N VAL A 47 -12.54 -12.06 19.21
CA VAL A 47 -13.48 -12.75 20.11
C VAL A 47 -13.57 -14.24 19.77
N LYS A 48 -13.64 -14.60 18.48
CA LYS A 48 -13.73 -16.00 18.04
C LYS A 48 -12.48 -16.83 18.34
N VAL A 49 -11.30 -16.18 18.36
CA VAL A 49 -10.02 -16.86 18.60
C VAL A 49 -9.45 -16.58 19.99
N GLU A 50 -10.26 -16.00 20.89
CA GLU A 50 -9.91 -15.67 22.28
C GLU A 50 -8.64 -14.80 22.42
N LEU A 51 -8.39 -13.92 21.45
CA LEU A 51 -7.27 -12.98 21.48
C LEU A 51 -7.63 -11.72 22.26
N LYS A 52 -6.79 -11.37 23.25
CA LYS A 52 -7.00 -10.21 24.13
C LYS A 52 -6.67 -8.86 23.46
N GLN A 53 -5.69 -8.84 22.56
CA GLN A 53 -5.25 -7.64 21.87
C GLN A 53 -4.71 -7.99 20.48
N ILE A 54 -4.74 -7.01 19.58
CA ILE A 54 -4.17 -7.10 18.24
C ILE A 54 -3.31 -5.85 18.01
N SER A 55 -2.16 -6.01 17.34
CA SER A 55 -1.32 -4.87 16.98
C SER A 55 -2.01 -4.05 15.89
N ASN A 56 -1.85 -2.73 15.94
CA ASN A 56 -2.23 -1.83 14.85
C ASN A 56 -1.51 -2.19 13.53
N ASP A 57 -0.35 -2.84 13.61
CA ASP A 57 0.37 -3.34 12.43
C ASP A 57 -0.43 -4.38 11.65
N VAL A 58 -1.33 -5.11 12.30
CA VAL A 58 -2.18 -6.09 11.62
C VAL A 58 -3.20 -5.38 10.73
N GLU A 59 -3.81 -4.31 11.24
CA GLU A 59 -4.76 -3.48 10.48
C GLU A 59 -4.09 -2.86 9.25
N ARG A 60 -2.87 -2.32 9.46
CA ARG A 60 -2.03 -1.76 8.39
C ARG A 60 -1.61 -2.81 7.38
N CYS A 61 -1.13 -3.97 7.83
CA CYS A 61 -0.70 -5.07 6.96
C CYS A 61 -1.83 -5.58 6.08
N LEU A 62 -3.03 -5.77 6.65
CA LEU A 62 -4.21 -6.19 5.90
C LEU A 62 -4.61 -5.17 4.84
N SER A 63 -4.58 -3.88 5.17
CA SER A 63 -4.88 -2.81 4.22
C SER A 63 -3.91 -2.81 3.04
N LEU A 64 -2.60 -2.92 3.32
CA LEU A 64 -1.56 -3.02 2.29
C LEU A 64 -1.74 -4.27 1.42
N CYS A 65 -1.98 -5.44 2.02
CA CYS A 65 -2.19 -6.67 1.25
C CYS A 65 -3.37 -6.56 0.27
N VAL A 66 -4.47 -5.91 0.67
CA VAL A 66 -5.61 -5.67 -0.22
C VAL A 66 -5.25 -4.71 -1.34
N GLU A 67 -4.57 -3.61 -1.04
CA GLU A 67 -4.14 -2.63 -2.03
C GLU A 67 -3.23 -3.27 -3.09
N GLU A 68 -2.22 -4.02 -2.66
CA GLU A 68 -1.31 -4.79 -3.52
C GLU A 68 -2.08 -5.74 -4.45
N ARG A 69 -3.05 -6.46 -3.90
CA ARG A 69 -3.87 -7.39 -4.68
C ARG A 69 -4.77 -6.66 -5.68
N MET A 70 -5.41 -5.57 -5.28
CA MET A 70 -6.25 -4.76 -6.17
C MET A 70 -5.42 -4.15 -7.30
N ARG A 71 -4.21 -3.68 -7.01
CA ARG A 71 -3.29 -3.17 -8.03
C ARG A 71 -2.96 -4.24 -9.06
N GLY A 72 -2.64 -5.46 -8.62
CA GLY A 72 -2.42 -6.59 -9.52
C GLY A 72 -3.63 -6.92 -10.42
N LEU A 73 -4.84 -6.89 -9.84
CA LEU A 73 -6.09 -7.09 -10.59
C LEU A 73 -6.31 -5.99 -11.63
N LEU A 74 -6.12 -4.71 -11.26
CA LEU A 74 -6.23 -3.58 -12.17
C LEU A 74 -5.22 -3.69 -13.32
N THR A 75 -3.96 -4.01 -13.02
CA THR A 75 -2.93 -4.25 -14.05
C THR A 75 -3.35 -5.38 -14.99
N HIS A 76 -3.89 -6.47 -14.45
CA HIS A 76 -4.36 -7.59 -15.26
C HIS A 76 -5.52 -7.20 -16.17
N ILE A 77 -6.52 -6.49 -15.64
CA ILE A 77 -7.68 -6.00 -16.41
C ILE A 77 -7.23 -5.08 -17.53
N ILE A 78 -6.36 -4.09 -17.24
CA ILE A 78 -5.83 -3.17 -18.25
C ILE A 78 -5.12 -3.94 -19.37
N ARG A 79 -4.29 -4.93 -19.02
CA ARG A 79 -3.58 -5.76 -20.00
C ARG A 79 -4.55 -6.54 -20.89
N LEU A 80 -5.57 -7.16 -20.29
CA LEU A 80 -6.60 -7.88 -21.02
C LEU A 80 -7.41 -6.95 -21.94
N SER A 81 -7.82 -5.78 -21.47
CA SER A 81 -8.55 -4.81 -22.28
C SER A 81 -7.75 -4.41 -23.54
N LYS A 82 -6.45 -4.16 -23.40
CA LYS A 82 -5.57 -3.87 -24.54
C LYS A 82 -5.45 -5.06 -25.49
N GLN A 83 -5.29 -6.28 -24.95
CA GLN A 83 -5.19 -7.49 -25.75
C GLN A 83 -6.47 -7.73 -26.56
N VAL A 84 -7.65 -7.60 -25.94
CA VAL A 84 -8.94 -7.76 -26.63
C VAL A 84 -9.10 -6.75 -27.77
N SER A 85 -8.75 -5.49 -27.54
CA SER A 85 -8.78 -4.47 -28.61
C SER A 85 -7.87 -4.80 -29.78
N LEU A 86 -6.64 -5.26 -29.51
CA LEU A 86 -5.70 -5.67 -30.56
C LEU A 86 -6.19 -6.91 -31.30
N THR A 87 -6.64 -7.94 -30.59
CA THR A 87 -7.17 -9.17 -31.17
C THR A 87 -8.35 -8.87 -32.11
N SER A 88 -9.34 -8.09 -31.65
CA SER A 88 -10.48 -7.66 -32.48
C SER A 88 -10.04 -6.86 -33.71
N PHE A 89 -9.03 -6.00 -33.58
CA PHE A 89 -8.45 -5.26 -34.71
C PHE A 89 -7.80 -6.19 -35.74
N TYR A 90 -6.99 -7.17 -35.31
CA TYR A 90 -6.37 -8.15 -36.21
C TYR A 90 -7.40 -9.07 -36.87
N TYR A 91 -8.44 -9.51 -36.15
CA TYR A 91 -9.55 -10.27 -36.75
C TYR A 91 -10.29 -9.43 -37.81
N LEU A 92 -10.60 -8.16 -37.54
CA LEU A 92 -11.25 -7.28 -38.52
C LEU A 92 -10.38 -7.06 -39.75
N LEU A 93 -9.07 -6.81 -39.58
CA LEU A 93 -8.13 -6.68 -40.70
C LEU A 93 -8.07 -7.97 -41.53
N GLY A 94 -7.94 -9.14 -40.89
CA GLY A 94 -7.88 -10.43 -41.59
C GLY A 94 -9.16 -10.78 -42.36
N ASN A 95 -10.32 -10.31 -41.91
CA ASN A 95 -11.60 -10.51 -42.61
C ASN A 95 -11.92 -9.43 -43.67
N ASN A 96 -11.19 -8.31 -43.70
CA ASN A 96 -11.34 -7.26 -44.73
C ASN A 96 -10.23 -7.32 -45.79
N LEU A 97 -9.17 -8.10 -45.57
CA LEU A 97 -8.08 -8.31 -46.53
C LEU A 97 -8.24 -9.57 -47.40
N PHE A 98 -9.38 -10.28 -47.31
CA PHE A 98 -9.73 -11.42 -48.14
C PHE A 98 -11.12 -11.26 -48.74
#